data_AF-A0AAF0TS51-F1
#
_entry.id   AF-A0AAF0TS51-F1
#
_cell.length_a   1.000
_cell.length_b   1.000
_cell.length_c   1.000
_cell.angle_alpha   90.00
_cell.angle_beta   90.00
_cell.angle_gamma   90.00
#
_symmetry.space_group_name_H-M   'P 1'
#
loop_
_entity.id
_entity.type
_entity.pdbx_description
1 polymer ?
#
loop_
_entity_poly.entity_id
_entity_poly.type
_entity_poly.pdbx_seq_one_letter_code
_entity_poly.pdbx_strand_id
1 'polypeptide(L)'
;MSFAIKAAQEFGILDVQFWTASACGFMGYLQFDELRRREIIPFKDDSFMEDGTLDTIVDGIPGMRNIRLKDLQSCIRTTDPHDILLNYLSDEAQNCLKSSAIIINTFTELEREVYLQMPTQLIMMDLSCMLEKVSHRL
;
A
#
# COMPACT_ATOMS: atom_id res chain seq x y z
N MET A 1 -7.60 -3.59 -8.35
CA MET A 1 -7.94 -2.86 -9.60
C MET A 1 -9.15 -2.02 -9.35
N SER A 2 -8.96 -0.72 -9.18
CA SER A 2 -9.99 0.18 -8.70
C SER A 2 -11.14 0.42 -9.67
N PHE A 3 -10.95 0.20 -10.97
CA PHE A 3 -12.03 0.35 -11.96
C PHE A 3 -13.25 -0.52 -11.65
N ALA A 4 -13.04 -1.71 -11.06
CA ALA A 4 -14.10 -2.65 -10.72
C ALA A 4 -15.03 -2.12 -9.61
N ILE A 5 -14.56 -1.17 -8.79
CA ILE A 5 -15.37 -0.50 -7.76
C ILE A 5 -16.54 0.23 -8.43
N LYS A 6 -16.27 1.01 -9.48
CA LYS A 6 -17.31 1.76 -10.20
C LYS A 6 -18.31 0.82 -10.89
N ALA A 7 -17.82 -0.26 -11.50
CA ALA A 7 -18.68 -1.26 -12.11
C ALA A 7 -19.60 -1.90 -11.06
N ALA A 8 -19.06 -2.34 -9.92
CA ALA A 8 -19.85 -2.92 -8.85
C ALA A 8 -20.92 -1.94 -8.33
N GLN A 9 -20.58 -0.66 -8.15
CA GLN A 9 -21.53 0.39 -7.76
C GLN A 9 -22.66 0.56 -8.77
N GLU A 10 -22.36 0.57 -10.07
CA GLU A 10 -23.36 0.68 -11.15
C GLU A 10 -24.37 -0.47 -11.14
N PHE A 11 -23.89 -1.68 -10.83
CA PHE A 11 -24.73 -2.88 -10.77
C PHE A 11 -25.32 -3.16 -9.36
N GLY A 12 -25.07 -2.30 -8.38
CA GLY A 12 -25.52 -2.50 -7.00
C GLY A 12 -24.91 -3.73 -6.31
N ILE A 13 -23.71 -4.13 -6.72
CA ILE A 13 -22.95 -5.26 -6.18
C ILE A 13 -22.01 -4.75 -5.08
N LEU A 14 -21.84 -5.52 -4.00
CA LEU A 14 -20.84 -5.22 -2.98
C LEU A 14 -19.43 -5.31 -3.58
N ASP A 15 -18.68 -4.21 -3.48
CA ASP A 15 -17.31 -4.14 -3.94
C ASP A 15 -16.33 -4.48 -2.80
N VAL A 16 -15.43 -5.43 -3.07
CA VAL A 16 -14.37 -5.80 -2.14
C VAL A 16 -13.07 -5.85 -2.92
N GLN A 17 -12.10 -5.02 -2.55
CA GLN A 17 -10.77 -5.04 -3.14
C GLN A 17 -9.89 -6.06 -2.43
N PHE A 18 -9.08 -6.77 -3.20
CA PHE A 18 -8.01 -7.60 -2.65
C PHE A 18 -6.67 -6.94 -2.97
N TRP A 19 -5.92 -6.58 -1.95
CA TRP A 19 -4.57 -6.03 -2.08
C TRP A 19 -3.55 -7.14 -1.84
N THR A 20 -2.68 -7.36 -2.82
CA THR A 20 -1.78 -8.51 -2.85
C THR A 20 -0.47 -8.30 -2.09
N ALA A 21 -0.09 -7.05 -1.82
CA ALA A 21 1.07 -6.75 -0.98
C ALA A 21 0.70 -6.80 0.51
N SER A 22 1.71 -6.70 1.38
CA SER A 22 1.51 -6.62 2.83
C SER A 22 0.79 -5.33 3.27
N ALA A 23 0.35 -5.27 4.52
CA ALA A 23 -0.27 -4.07 5.08
C ALA A 23 0.74 -2.90 5.12
N CYS A 24 1.99 -3.13 5.51
CA CYS A 24 3.05 -2.11 5.46
C CYS A 24 3.33 -1.66 4.03
N GLY A 25 3.24 -2.58 3.06
CA GLY A 25 3.34 -2.25 1.64
C GLY A 25 2.21 -1.32 1.21
N PHE A 26 0.95 -1.66 1.54
CA PHE A 26 -0.20 -0.79 1.28
C PHE A 26 -0.01 0.61 1.90
N MET A 27 0.40 0.68 3.16
CA MET A 27 0.68 1.94 3.85
C MET A 27 1.77 2.76 3.17
N GLY A 28 2.83 2.12 2.65
CA GLY A 28 3.88 2.77 1.88
C GLY A 28 3.37 3.46 0.61
N TYR A 29 2.49 2.80 -0.15
CA TYR A 29 1.86 3.40 -1.34
C TYR A 29 1.01 4.63 -0.99
N LEU A 30 0.32 4.63 0.15
CA LEU A 30 -0.47 5.77 0.61
C LEU A 30 0.38 7.02 0.92
N GLN A 31 1.70 6.88 1.07
CA GLN A 31 2.60 8.01 1.33
C GLN A 31 3.04 8.74 0.07
N PHE A 32 2.75 8.23 -1.14
CA PHE A 32 3.30 8.80 -2.37
C PHE A 32 2.86 10.25 -2.60
N ASP A 33 1.60 10.57 -2.31
CA ASP A 33 1.10 11.94 -2.42
C ASP A 33 1.78 12.89 -1.43
N GLU A 34 2.08 12.42 -0.22
CA GLU A 34 2.82 13.20 0.77
C GLU A 34 4.29 13.40 0.38
N LEU A 35 4.93 12.36 -0.16
CA LEU A 35 6.30 12.46 -0.70
C LEU A 35 6.38 13.45 -1.87
N ARG A 36 5.36 13.49 -2.73
CA ARG A 36 5.21 14.49 -3.81
C ARG A 36 4.98 15.89 -3.26
N ARG A 37 4.09 16.04 -2.28
CA ARG A 37 3.81 17.32 -1.62
C ARG A 37 5.05 17.91 -0.96
N ARG A 38 5.95 17.05 -0.49
CA ARG A 38 7.26 17.41 0.10
C ARG A 38 8.37 17.57 -0.94
N GLU A 39 8.08 17.41 -2.23
CA GLU A 39 9.04 17.49 -3.34
C GLU A 39 10.21 16.50 -3.20
N ILE A 40 9.97 15.35 -2.57
CA ILE A 40 10.96 14.27 -2.45
C ILE A 40 10.96 13.40 -3.71
N ILE A 41 9.76 13.14 -4.26
CA ILE A 41 9.58 12.36 -5.48
C ILE A 41 8.77 13.13 -6.53
N PRO A 42 9.04 12.95 -7.83
CA PRO A 42 10.18 12.20 -8.38
C PRO A 42 11.51 12.83 -7.98
N PHE A 43 12.59 12.06 -8.02
CA PHE A 43 13.93 12.55 -7.71
C PHE A 43 14.39 13.54 -8.78
N LYS A 44 15.29 14.45 -8.40
CA LYS A 44 15.75 15.52 -9.27
C LYS A 44 16.53 15.01 -10.49
N ASP A 45 17.44 14.08 -10.26
CA ASP A 45 18.32 13.45 -11.25
C ASP A 45 18.86 12.14 -10.68
N ASP A 46 19.54 11.32 -11.50
CA ASP A 46 19.95 9.97 -11.14
C ASP A 46 20.98 9.89 -9.99
N SER A 47 21.50 11.02 -9.46
CA SER A 47 22.44 11.01 -8.34
C SER A 47 21.88 10.35 -7.09
N PHE A 48 20.54 10.33 -6.93
CA PHE A 48 19.86 9.77 -5.76
C PHE A 48 20.25 8.31 -5.47
N MET A 49 20.72 7.59 -6.50
CA MET A 49 21.19 6.20 -6.40
C MET A 49 22.51 6.05 -5.65
N GLU A 50 23.36 7.08 -5.64
CA GLU A 50 24.74 7.02 -5.14
C GLU A 50 25.02 8.05 -4.02
N ASP A 51 24.26 9.15 -3.96
CA ASP A 51 24.51 10.27 -3.04
C ASP A 51 23.99 10.05 -1.60
N GLY A 52 23.42 8.88 -1.32
CA GLY A 52 22.84 8.54 -0.02
C GLY A 52 21.43 9.07 0.21
N THR A 53 20.80 9.73 -0.77
CA THR A 53 19.40 10.21 -0.69
C THR A 53 18.47 9.09 -0.25
N LEU A 54 18.64 7.88 -0.79
CA LEU A 54 17.83 6.72 -0.47
C LEU A 54 17.92 6.24 1.00
N ASP A 55 18.93 6.68 1.75
CA ASP A 55 19.06 6.42 3.20
C ASP A 55 18.28 7.40 4.07
N THR A 56 17.65 8.42 3.48
CA THR A 56 16.82 9.39 4.20
C THR A 56 15.64 8.70 4.87
N ILE A 57 15.47 8.94 6.17
CA ILE A 57 14.34 8.45 6.96
C ILE A 57 13.07 9.19 6.51
N VAL A 58 12.00 8.43 6.28
CA VAL A 58 10.68 8.93 5.96
C VAL A 58 9.89 9.06 7.26
N ASP A 59 9.85 10.28 7.79
CA ASP A 59 9.06 10.60 8.97
C ASP A 59 7.56 10.63 8.67
N GLY A 60 6.76 10.29 9.68
CA GLY A 60 5.31 10.49 9.66
C GLY A 60 4.50 9.35 9.07
N ILE A 61 5.11 8.22 8.70
CA ILE A 61 4.35 7.04 8.22
C ILE A 61 3.65 6.36 9.41
N PRO A 62 2.31 6.29 9.43
CA PRO A 62 1.60 5.66 10.53
C PRO A 62 1.96 4.18 10.68
N GLY A 63 2.38 3.78 11.89
CA GLY A 63 2.67 2.39 12.22
C GLY A 63 3.96 1.84 11.62
N MET A 64 4.78 2.69 10.99
CA MET A 64 6.06 2.30 10.40
C MET A 64 7.14 3.30 10.84
N ARG A 65 8.10 2.83 11.65
CA ARG A 65 9.20 3.66 12.19
C ARG A 65 10.52 3.34 11.51
N ASN A 66 11.42 4.34 11.43
CA ASN A 66 12.78 4.19 10.90
C ASN A 66 12.84 3.62 9.47
N ILE A 67 11.78 3.84 8.69
CA ILE A 67 11.73 3.46 7.28
C ILE A 67 12.51 4.49 6.48
N ARG A 68 13.37 4.03 5.58
CA ARG A 68 14.10 4.89 4.65
C ARG A 68 13.44 4.89 3.28
N LEU A 69 13.78 5.85 2.42
CA LEU A 69 13.29 5.87 1.04
C LEU A 69 13.59 4.56 0.30
N LYS A 70 14.74 3.92 0.51
CA LYS A 70 15.01 2.60 -0.10
C LYS A 70 14.15 1.46 0.41
N ASP A 71 13.57 1.58 1.59
CA ASP A 71 12.73 0.54 2.20
C ASP A 71 11.27 0.65 1.70
N LEU A 72 10.89 1.79 1.10
CA LEU A 72 9.65 1.96 0.34
C LEU A 72 9.75 1.30 -1.05
N GLN A 73 8.62 1.24 -1.76
CA GLN A 73 8.55 0.56 -3.05
C GLN A 73 9.45 1.18 -4.10
N SER A 74 10.12 0.32 -4.87
CA SER A 74 11.10 0.74 -5.88
C SER A 74 10.53 1.65 -6.97
N CYS A 75 9.21 1.68 -7.19
CA CYS A 75 8.58 2.59 -8.14
C CYS A 75 8.75 4.07 -7.80
N ILE A 76 9.13 4.43 -6.55
CA ILE A 76 9.48 5.81 -6.22
C ILE A 76 10.83 6.25 -6.81
N ARG A 77 11.67 5.30 -7.23
CA ARG A 77 13.04 5.50 -7.73
C ARG A 77 13.03 5.94 -9.19
N THR A 78 12.40 7.08 -9.45
CA THR A 78 12.23 7.66 -10.78
C THR A 78 12.50 9.16 -10.75
N THR A 79 12.99 9.69 -11.86
CA THR A 79 13.15 11.12 -12.12
C THR A 79 12.02 11.67 -13.00
N ASP A 80 11.14 10.80 -13.51
CA ASP A 80 10.02 11.16 -14.37
C ASP A 80 8.76 11.49 -13.53
N PRO A 81 8.26 12.74 -13.55
CA PRO A 81 6.99 13.09 -12.89
C PRO A 81 5.78 12.36 -13.50
N HIS A 82 5.90 11.85 -14.72
CA HIS A 82 4.88 11.10 -15.43
C HIS A 82 5.14 9.59 -15.43
N ASP A 83 6.04 9.10 -14.55
CA ASP A 83 6.31 7.66 -14.42
C ASP A 83 5.01 6.87 -14.23
N ILE A 84 4.77 5.96 -15.16
CA ILE A 84 3.49 5.24 -15.25
C ILE A 84 3.27 4.41 -13.99
N LEU A 85 4.31 3.71 -13.50
CA LEU A 85 4.18 2.78 -12.39
C LEU A 85 3.98 3.54 -11.07
N LEU A 86 4.70 4.64 -10.87
CA LEU A 86 4.53 5.51 -9.71
C LEU A 86 3.10 6.08 -9.65
N ASN A 87 2.65 6.68 -10.75
CA ASN A 87 1.32 7.29 -10.84
C ASN A 87 0.21 6.24 -10.64
N TYR A 88 0.31 5.13 -11.36
CA TYR A 88 -0.68 4.07 -11.30
C TYR A 88 -0.81 3.46 -9.90
N LEU A 89 0.31 3.15 -9.22
CA LEU A 89 0.26 2.55 -7.88
C LEU A 89 -0.19 3.54 -6.80
N SER A 90 0.15 4.83 -6.95
CA SER A 90 -0.39 5.91 -6.11
C SER A 90 -1.92 5.95 -6.22
N ASP A 91 -2.43 6.02 -7.45
CA ASP A 91 -3.87 6.10 -7.72
C ASP A 91 -4.61 4.84 -7.28
N GLU A 92 -4.07 3.65 -7.55
CA GLU A 92 -4.69 2.40 -7.14
C GLU A 92 -4.79 2.27 -5.62
N ALA A 93 -3.73 2.64 -4.87
CA ALA A 93 -3.78 2.60 -3.41
C ALA A 93 -4.83 3.58 -2.85
N GLN A 94 -4.88 4.81 -3.35
CA GLN A 94 -5.89 5.80 -2.95
C GLN A 94 -7.30 5.39 -3.35
N ASN A 95 -7.48 4.81 -4.54
CA ASN A 95 -8.78 4.38 -5.00
C ASN A 95 -9.26 3.10 -4.28
N CYS A 96 -8.36 2.22 -3.85
CA CYS A 96 -8.72 1.08 -3.00
C CYS A 96 -9.39 1.54 -1.69
N LEU A 97 -9.02 2.70 -1.14
CA LEU A 97 -9.69 3.28 0.03
C LEU A 97 -11.15 3.68 -0.21
N LYS A 98 -11.62 3.73 -1.46
CA LYS A 98 -13.01 3.99 -1.81
C LYS A 98 -13.87 2.72 -1.83
N SER A 99 -13.23 1.56 -1.60
CA SER A 99 -13.89 0.27 -1.61
C SER A 99 -14.73 0.05 -0.35
N SER A 100 -15.81 -0.72 -0.42
CA SER A 100 -16.59 -1.07 0.77
C SER A 100 -15.78 -1.89 1.78
N ALA A 101 -14.88 -2.74 1.29
CA ALA A 101 -13.87 -3.42 2.11
C ALA A 101 -12.57 -3.66 1.33
N ILE A 102 -11.46 -3.80 2.06
CA ILE A 102 -10.16 -4.17 1.51
C ILE A 102 -9.67 -5.43 2.23
N ILE A 103 -9.42 -6.50 1.49
CA ILE A 103 -8.80 -7.71 1.99
C ILE A 103 -7.29 -7.60 1.77
N ILE A 104 -6.51 -7.81 2.83
CA ILE A 104 -5.05 -7.97 2.75
C ILE A 104 -4.68 -9.36 3.29
N ASN A 105 -3.82 -10.06 2.55
CA ASN A 105 -3.31 -11.37 2.94
C ASN A 105 -2.21 -11.25 4.01
N THR A 106 -2.60 -10.95 5.24
CA THR A 106 -1.72 -10.81 6.40
C THR A 106 -2.52 -11.06 7.69
N PHE A 107 -1.86 -11.09 8.84
CA PHE A 107 -2.47 -11.31 10.15
C PHE A 107 -1.98 -10.28 11.17
N THR A 108 -2.78 -10.06 12.21
CA THR A 108 -2.59 -8.95 13.16
C THR A 108 -1.23 -9.01 13.84
N GLU A 109 -0.75 -10.19 14.23
CA GLU A 109 0.51 -10.38 14.94
C GLU A 109 1.72 -10.04 14.07
N LEU A 110 1.62 -10.17 12.74
CA LEU A 110 2.71 -9.83 11.81
C LEU A 110 2.87 -8.32 11.62
N GLU A 111 1.75 -7.60 11.48
CA GLU A 111 1.74 -6.20 11.06
C GLU A 111 0.94 -5.31 12.03
N ARG A 112 0.97 -5.64 13.32
CA ARG A 112 0.13 -5.02 14.35
C ARG A 112 0.18 -3.51 14.38
N GLU A 113 1.38 -2.93 14.31
CA GLU A 113 1.56 -1.48 14.41
C GLU A 113 0.90 -0.77 13.23
N VAL A 114 1.02 -1.30 12.02
CA VAL A 114 0.38 -0.74 10.82
C VAL A 114 -1.12 -0.96 10.85
N TYR A 115 -1.56 -2.17 11.22
CA TYR A 115 -2.97 -2.52 11.32
C TYR A 115 -3.76 -1.55 12.21
N LEU A 116 -3.19 -1.18 13.37
CA LEU A 116 -3.82 -0.21 14.29
C LEU A 116 -3.97 1.21 13.72
N GLN A 117 -3.28 1.52 12.62
CA GLN A 117 -3.38 2.81 11.93
C GLN A 117 -4.25 2.76 10.66
N MET A 118 -4.68 1.56 10.24
CA MET A 118 -5.46 1.41 9.03
C MET A 118 -6.95 1.75 9.25
N PRO A 119 -7.66 2.18 8.18
CA PRO A 119 -9.09 2.44 8.27
C PRO A 119 -9.88 1.17 8.60
N THR A 120 -11.02 1.35 9.27
CA THR A 120 -11.87 0.25 9.79
C THR A 120 -12.45 -0.68 8.71
N GLN A 121 -12.38 -0.30 7.44
CA GLN A 121 -12.83 -1.11 6.29
C GLN A 121 -11.84 -2.22 5.87
N LEU A 122 -10.71 -2.33 6.57
CA LEU A 122 -9.71 -3.35 6.34
C LEU A 122 -10.13 -4.69 6.96
N ILE A 123 -10.10 -5.74 6.15
CA ILE A 123 -10.30 -7.13 6.57
C ILE A 123 -8.97 -7.88 6.42
N MET A 124 -8.45 -8.34 7.54
CA MET A 124 -7.24 -9.17 7.56
C MET A 124 -7.66 -10.61 7.27
N MET A 125 -7.08 -11.20 6.23
CA MET A 125 -7.33 -12.60 5.93
C MET A 125 -6.38 -13.47 6.76
N ASP A 126 -6.83 -13.88 7.94
CA ASP A 126 -6.10 -14.86 8.73
C ASP A 126 -6.23 -16.25 8.07
N LEU A 127 -5.18 -16.64 7.33
CA LEU A 127 -5.06 -17.95 6.71
C LEU A 127 -5.13 -19.09 7.74
N SER A 128 -4.82 -18.85 9.02
CA SER A 128 -4.97 -19.85 10.08
C SER A 128 -6.41 -20.35 10.18
N CYS A 129 -7.38 -19.43 10.12
CA CYS A 129 -8.82 -19.76 10.16
C CYS A 129 -9.30 -20.50 8.88
N MET A 130 -8.64 -20.27 7.75
CA MET A 130 -8.91 -20.99 6.49
C MET A 130 -8.28 -22.39 6.50
N LEU A 131 -7.07 -22.53 7.03
CA LEU A 131 -6.33 -23.79 7.12
C LEU A 131 -6.94 -24.75 8.16
N GLU A 132 -7.43 -24.27 9.30
CA GLU A 132 -8.18 -25.11 10.26
C GLU A 132 -9.43 -25.73 9.61
N LYS A 133 -10.14 -24.97 8.76
CA LYS A 133 -11.33 -25.48 8.04
C LYS A 133 -10.99 -26.50 6.95
N VAL A 134 -9.76 -26.48 6.42
CA VAL A 134 -9.27 -27.46 5.44
C VAL A 134 -8.69 -28.69 6.15
N SER A 135 -8.02 -28.51 7.29
CA SER A 135 -7.46 -29.61 8.09
C SER A 135 -8.53 -30.51 8.71
N HIS A 136 -9.75 -30.02 8.93
CA HIS A 136 -10.89 -30.83 9.37
C HIS A 136 -11.67 -31.50 8.22
N ARG A 137 -11.21 -31.35 6.96
CA ARG A 137 -11.81 -31.98 5.77
C ARG A 137 -10.90 -33.02 5.10
N LEU A 138 -9.77 -33.35 5.71
CA LEU A 138 -8.86 -34.45 5.36
C LEU A 138 -8.82 -35.43 6.53
#